data_AF-A0A1C6M2J1-F1
#
_entry.id   AF-A0A1C6M2J1-F1
#
_cell.length_a   1.000
_cell.length_b   1.000
_cell.length_c   1.000
_cell.angle_alpha   90.00
_cell.angle_beta   90.00
_cell.angle_gamma   90.00
#
_symmetry.space_group_name_H-M   'P 1'
#
loop_
_entity.id
_entity.type
_entity.pdbx_description
1 polymer ?
#
loop_
_entity_poly.entity_id
_entity_poly.type
_entity_poly.pdbx_seq_one_letter_code
_entity_poly.pdbx_strand_id
1 'polypeptide(L)'
;MPAPVEGLMSPNRALHYFNLFRMVSVLILLIMTQWVTASLTPNLPLGGWVWLYAALITLAMLLPRLRLPLHWTLTLTLTGDILLLVTFMQHYGGVQSGFGMMLLPFLAVAGMLVSRRIAAFYASLATLAVFGSVLWGSRGHGLDTRELYQAAMLAIACFVTAGITSLLGSKARASERLVAARSRELASLNRLNALVLQALREAVVVVDENSLVQHYNSRAERVFGRIQRESVLPELEAILRRWRQQGCPSHAQTLDINVRGQQLLGRMLPLAVGEVRLVVIFLQNVADLAAEAQRIKLTALGRLTANIAHEIRNPLAAISQAAELLGEDASDEGSRRLAAMVHANSRRINHLVEEVLQLNRRDRVKAEQITLGGFLTALVDDFLLANPQAAGSIATRILVEQTVRFDRGHLQQILTNLISNGWRYSSRAPGAVSIEVDAEAIRVRDDGPGVGEPAQSRLFEPFYTTESTGTGLGLYIARELAEANGAELNYQGPGGCFVLTLPKSA
;
A
#
# COMPACT_ATOMS: atom_id res chain seq x y z
N MET A 1 11.06 4.99 -6.28
CA MET A 1 10.95 6.44 -6.01
C MET A 1 11.04 7.15 -7.35
N PRO A 2 10.05 7.95 -7.79
CA PRO A 2 10.24 8.74 -9.00
C PRO A 2 11.30 9.81 -8.70
N ALA A 3 12.29 9.93 -9.59
CA ALA A 3 13.28 10.99 -9.51
C ALA A 3 12.57 12.35 -9.43
N PRO A 4 13.07 13.30 -8.62
CA PRO A 4 12.50 14.64 -8.62
C PRO A 4 12.56 15.17 -10.05
N VAL A 5 11.41 15.64 -10.55
CA VAL A 5 11.33 16.37 -11.81
C VAL A 5 12.20 17.62 -11.63
N GLU A 6 13.45 17.52 -12.07
CA GLU A 6 14.37 18.65 -12.12
C GLU A 6 13.73 19.69 -13.02
N GLY A 7 13.32 20.82 -12.45
CA GLY A 7 12.99 21.99 -13.24
C GLY A 7 14.13 22.26 -14.23
N LEU A 8 13.77 22.66 -15.45
CA LEU A 8 14.65 22.79 -16.60
C LEU A 8 15.87 23.69 -16.33
N MET A 9 15.81 24.56 -15.33
CA MET A 9 16.95 25.34 -14.85
C MET A 9 17.23 25.11 -13.37
N SER A 10 17.96 24.02 -13.06
CA SER A 10 18.71 23.98 -11.81
C SER A 10 19.64 25.20 -11.73
N PRO A 11 19.91 25.74 -10.54
CA PRO A 11 20.72 26.96 -10.41
C PRO A 11 22.10 26.85 -11.06
N ASN A 12 22.64 25.62 -11.12
CA ASN A 12 23.89 25.31 -11.81
C ASN A 12 23.77 25.32 -13.33
N ARG A 13 22.65 24.86 -13.92
CA ARG A 13 22.40 24.95 -15.37
C ARG A 13 22.21 26.40 -15.81
N ALA A 14 21.50 27.20 -15.01
CA ALA A 14 21.35 28.63 -15.23
C ALA A 14 22.71 29.37 -15.26
N LEU A 15 23.59 29.07 -14.30
CA LEU A 15 24.94 29.63 -14.24
C LEU A 15 25.81 29.16 -15.42
N HIS A 16 25.63 27.92 -15.87
CA HIS A 16 26.33 27.38 -17.04
C HIS A 16 25.94 28.12 -18.33
N TYR A 17 24.64 28.32 -18.58
CA TYR A 17 24.17 29.10 -19.73
C TYR A 17 24.62 30.56 -19.67
N PHE A 18 24.64 31.17 -18.48
CA PHE A 18 25.17 32.52 -18.30
C PHE A 18 26.65 32.61 -18.65
N ASN A 19 27.45 31.65 -18.19
CA ASN A 19 28.87 31.61 -18.51
C ASN A 19 29.15 31.29 -20.00
N LEU A 20 28.32 30.46 -20.63
CA LEU A 20 28.37 30.22 -22.07
C LEU A 20 28.10 31.50 -22.85
N PHE A 21 27.09 32.28 -22.43
CA PHE A 21 26.81 33.59 -23.00
C PHE A 21 28.02 34.54 -22.89
N ARG A 22 28.68 34.60 -21.71
CA ARG A 22 29.89 35.42 -21.52
C ARG A 22 31.03 35.02 -22.45
N MET A 23 31.24 33.73 -22.69
CA MET A 23 32.22 33.25 -23.67
C MET A 23 31.92 33.75 -25.10
N VAL A 24 30.65 33.71 -25.50
CA VAL A 24 30.22 34.25 -26.80
C VAL A 24 30.42 35.76 -26.85
N SER A 25 30.16 36.49 -25.76
CA SER A 25 30.41 37.93 -25.69
C SER A 25 31.88 38.31 -25.81
N VAL A 26 32.81 37.51 -25.25
CA VAL A 26 34.26 37.69 -25.47
C VAL A 26 34.61 37.54 -26.94
N LEU A 27 34.02 36.55 -27.62
CA LEU A 27 34.26 36.33 -29.04
C LEU A 27 33.77 37.52 -29.88
N ILE A 28 32.59 38.06 -29.56
CA ILE A 28 32.04 39.26 -30.20
C ILE A 28 32.96 40.47 -29.94
N LEU A 29 33.40 40.67 -28.69
CA LEU A 29 34.35 41.72 -28.33
C LEU A 29 35.64 41.59 -29.13
N LEU A 30 36.22 40.38 -29.23
CA LEU A 30 37.43 40.11 -30.00
C LEU A 30 37.24 40.43 -31.50
N ILE A 31 36.12 40.06 -32.10
CA ILE A 31 35.80 40.40 -33.50
C ILE A 31 35.68 41.93 -33.67
N MET A 32 34.98 42.61 -32.77
CA MET A 32 34.87 44.07 -32.82
C MET A 32 36.22 44.75 -32.61
N THR A 33 37.09 44.19 -31.77
CA THR A 33 38.44 44.74 -31.56
C THR A 33 39.24 44.75 -32.85
N GLN A 34 39.22 43.68 -33.65
CA GLN A 34 39.95 43.61 -34.92
C GLN A 34 39.43 44.61 -35.96
N TRP A 35 38.12 44.83 -35.99
CA TRP A 35 37.48 45.81 -36.88
C TRP A 35 37.78 47.27 -36.50
N VAL A 36 37.80 47.58 -35.19
CA VAL A 36 38.02 48.93 -34.67
C VAL A 36 39.51 49.30 -34.67
N THR A 37 40.42 48.35 -34.43
CA THR A 37 41.87 48.59 -34.55
C THR A 37 42.33 48.90 -35.97
N ALA A 38 41.55 48.51 -36.99
CA ALA A 38 41.87 48.82 -38.38
C ALA A 38 41.59 50.29 -38.75
N SER A 39 40.84 51.03 -37.91
CA SER A 39 40.36 52.39 -38.22
C SER A 39 40.83 53.47 -37.25
N LEU A 40 41.40 53.12 -36.09
CA LEU A 40 41.85 54.07 -35.06
C LEU A 40 43.24 53.68 -34.51
N THR A 41 44.14 54.66 -34.36
CA THR A 41 45.46 54.48 -33.71
C THR A 41 45.29 54.38 -32.18
N PRO A 42 45.54 53.22 -31.53
CA PRO A 42 45.30 53.07 -30.10
C PRO A 42 46.54 53.42 -29.26
N ASN A 43 46.34 54.13 -28.14
CA ASN A 43 47.38 54.36 -27.12
C ASN A 43 47.56 53.17 -26.13
N LEU A 44 46.76 52.09 -26.25
CA LEU A 44 46.95 50.80 -25.52
C LEU A 44 46.50 49.61 -26.39
N PRO A 45 47.17 48.44 -26.34
CA PRO A 45 46.79 47.29 -27.14
C PRO A 45 45.44 46.70 -26.67
N LEU A 46 44.39 46.77 -27.53
CA LEU A 46 43.06 46.18 -27.28
C LEU A 46 43.13 44.72 -26.78
N GLY A 47 44.15 43.97 -27.22
CA GLY A 47 44.36 42.58 -26.79
C GLY A 47 44.47 42.42 -25.27
N GLY A 48 45.08 43.38 -24.56
CA GLY A 48 45.25 43.29 -23.10
C GLY A 48 43.91 43.30 -22.35
N TRP A 49 42.95 44.10 -22.79
CA TRP A 49 41.61 44.18 -22.20
C TRP A 49 40.77 42.93 -22.49
N VAL A 50 40.89 42.36 -23.70
CA VAL A 50 40.22 41.10 -24.04
C VAL A 50 40.78 39.94 -23.21
N TRP A 51 42.09 39.88 -23.01
CA TRP A 51 42.72 38.89 -22.13
C TRP A 51 42.33 39.08 -20.66
N LEU A 52 42.22 40.32 -20.18
CA LEU A 52 41.71 40.62 -18.84
C LEU A 52 40.26 40.12 -18.69
N TYR A 53 39.43 40.30 -19.71
CA TYR A 53 38.05 39.83 -19.67
C TYR A 53 37.93 38.30 -19.69
N ALA A 54 38.73 37.64 -20.54
CA ALA A 54 38.84 36.19 -20.56
C ALA A 54 39.34 35.65 -19.20
N ALA A 55 40.32 36.31 -18.57
CA ALA A 55 40.78 35.97 -17.23
C ALA A 55 39.67 36.12 -16.17
N LEU A 56 38.87 37.19 -16.23
CA LEU A 56 37.74 37.40 -15.32
C LEU A 56 36.64 36.33 -15.47
N ILE A 57 36.39 35.86 -16.71
CA ILE A 57 35.43 34.78 -16.98
C ILE A 57 35.96 33.43 -16.49
N THR A 58 37.23 33.11 -16.74
CA THR A 58 37.84 31.87 -16.23
C THR A 58 37.85 31.85 -14.69
N LEU A 59 38.16 32.98 -14.04
CA LEU A 59 38.05 33.12 -12.59
C LEU A 59 36.61 32.91 -12.12
N ALA A 60 35.63 33.52 -12.78
CA ALA A 60 34.21 33.34 -12.48
C ALA A 60 33.70 31.91 -12.69
N MET A 61 34.26 31.15 -13.63
CA MET A 61 33.98 29.72 -13.81
C MET A 61 34.59 28.86 -12.70
N LEU A 62 35.66 29.33 -12.05
CA LEU A 62 36.30 28.67 -10.92
C LEU A 62 35.63 29.02 -9.57
N LEU A 63 34.95 30.18 -9.46
CA LEU A 63 34.24 30.62 -8.26
C LEU A 63 33.24 29.59 -7.68
N PRO A 64 32.44 28.85 -8.48
CA PRO A 64 31.57 27.79 -7.98
C PRO A 64 32.32 26.66 -7.26
N ARG A 65 33.62 26.45 -7.54
CA ARG A 65 34.46 25.48 -6.83
C ARG A 65 34.84 25.94 -5.42
N LEU A 66 34.77 27.24 -5.14
CA LEU A 66 35.01 27.82 -3.80
C LEU A 66 33.80 27.71 -2.85
N ARG A 67 32.74 26.98 -3.24
CA ARG A 67 31.51 26.78 -2.43
C ARG A 67 30.84 28.08 -1.94
N LEU A 68 31.05 29.18 -2.66
CA LEU A 68 30.36 30.43 -2.34
C LEU A 68 28.85 30.30 -2.62
N PRO A 69 27.99 30.89 -1.78
CA PRO A 69 26.56 30.97 -2.04
C PRO A 69 26.25 31.63 -3.40
N LEU A 70 25.33 31.04 -4.16
CA LEU A 70 25.01 31.41 -5.55
C LEU A 70 24.72 32.90 -5.76
N HIS A 71 24.02 33.54 -4.81
CA HIS A 71 23.68 34.96 -4.91
C HIS A 71 24.92 35.86 -4.83
N TRP A 72 25.92 35.52 -4.03
CA TRP A 72 27.19 36.25 -3.98
C TRP A 72 28.01 36.05 -5.24
N THR A 73 28.06 34.82 -5.77
CA THR A 73 28.74 34.53 -7.03
C THR A 73 28.15 35.35 -8.19
N LEU A 74 26.83 35.36 -8.34
CA LEU A 74 26.16 36.15 -9.39
C LEU A 74 26.41 37.64 -9.23
N THR A 75 26.31 38.19 -8.01
CA THR A 75 26.55 39.61 -7.75
C THR A 75 27.98 40.03 -8.08
N LEU A 76 28.98 39.29 -7.61
CA LEU A 76 30.38 39.61 -7.87
C LEU A 76 30.70 39.58 -9.37
N THR A 77 30.16 38.59 -10.08
CA THR A 77 30.36 38.47 -11.53
C THR A 77 29.69 39.59 -12.33
N LEU A 78 28.43 39.92 -12.03
CA LEU A 78 27.68 40.95 -12.76
C LEU A 78 28.23 42.35 -12.50
N THR A 79 28.59 42.65 -11.25
CA THR A 79 29.25 43.91 -10.91
C THR A 79 30.60 44.03 -11.61
N GLY A 80 31.39 42.94 -11.64
CA GLY A 80 32.65 42.90 -12.38
C GLY A 80 32.49 43.15 -13.88
N ASP A 81 31.51 42.48 -14.51
CA ASP A 81 31.23 42.64 -15.95
C ASP A 81 30.79 44.08 -16.28
N ILE A 82 29.92 44.69 -15.47
CA ILE A 82 29.47 46.08 -15.65
C ILE A 82 30.64 47.06 -15.54
N LEU A 83 31.45 46.94 -14.48
CA LEU A 83 32.60 47.83 -14.26
C LEU A 83 33.62 47.71 -15.38
N LEU A 84 33.90 46.48 -15.82
CA LEU A 84 34.84 46.23 -16.90
C LEU A 84 34.35 46.79 -18.24
N LEU A 85 33.09 46.56 -18.61
CA LEU A 85 32.51 47.09 -19.85
C LEU A 85 32.50 48.62 -19.86
N VAL A 86 32.25 49.26 -18.72
CA VAL A 86 32.29 50.73 -18.59
C VAL A 86 33.73 51.27 -18.66
N THR A 87 34.70 50.60 -18.03
CA THR A 87 36.11 51.00 -18.17
C THR A 87 36.62 50.79 -19.59
N PHE A 88 36.20 49.73 -20.26
CA PHE A 88 36.50 49.49 -21.67
C PHE A 88 35.91 50.61 -22.54
N MET A 89 34.64 50.95 -22.34
CA MET A 89 33.98 52.07 -23.02
C MET A 89 34.76 53.39 -22.86
N GLN A 90 35.28 53.70 -21.67
CA GLN A 90 36.05 54.92 -21.42
C GLN A 90 37.35 54.98 -22.24
N HIS A 91 38.04 53.85 -22.43
CA HIS A 91 39.31 53.81 -23.16
C HIS A 91 39.13 53.91 -24.69
N TYR A 92 37.94 53.60 -25.21
CA TYR A 92 37.68 53.48 -26.65
C TYR A 92 36.78 54.57 -27.23
N GLY A 93 36.84 55.79 -26.69
CA GLY A 93 36.09 56.93 -27.22
C GLY A 93 34.73 57.13 -26.55
N GLY A 94 34.60 56.72 -25.29
CA GLY A 94 33.44 56.99 -24.45
C GLY A 94 32.16 56.32 -24.95
N VAL A 95 31.01 56.93 -24.67
CA VAL A 95 29.70 56.36 -25.00
C VAL A 95 29.46 56.27 -26.52
N GLN A 96 30.11 57.14 -27.31
CA GLN A 96 30.00 57.18 -28.77
C GLN A 96 30.57 55.93 -29.46
N SER A 97 31.46 55.21 -28.78
CA SER A 97 32.08 53.97 -29.27
C SER A 97 31.11 52.82 -29.53
N GLY A 98 29.89 52.89 -28.99
CA GLY A 98 28.90 51.82 -29.06
C GLY A 98 29.15 50.66 -28.10
N PHE A 99 30.32 50.59 -27.43
CA PHE A 99 30.60 49.54 -26.44
C PHE A 99 29.65 49.57 -25.25
N GLY A 100 29.09 50.73 -24.91
CA GLY A 100 28.04 50.85 -23.90
C GLY A 100 26.80 50.02 -24.22
N MET A 101 26.48 49.78 -25.50
CA MET A 101 25.33 48.94 -25.90
C MET A 101 25.52 47.47 -25.52
N MET A 102 26.76 47.01 -25.32
CA MET A 102 27.03 45.65 -24.85
C MET A 102 26.53 45.42 -23.42
N LEU A 103 26.28 46.46 -22.62
CA LEU A 103 25.66 46.29 -21.31
C LEU A 103 24.24 45.69 -21.44
N LEU A 104 23.51 45.98 -22.52
CA LEU A 104 22.11 45.58 -22.66
C LEU A 104 21.91 44.06 -22.70
N PRO A 105 22.62 43.28 -23.55
CA PRO A 105 22.58 41.82 -23.51
C PRO A 105 22.93 41.22 -22.13
N PHE A 106 23.89 41.79 -21.41
CA PHE A 106 24.28 41.29 -20.08
C PHE A 106 23.20 41.53 -19.04
N LEU A 107 22.62 42.74 -19.03
CA LEU A 107 21.48 43.06 -18.20
C LEU A 107 20.23 42.25 -18.58
N ALA A 108 20.06 41.92 -19.85
CA ALA A 108 18.97 41.07 -20.34
C ALA A 108 19.06 39.65 -19.75
N VAL A 109 20.21 39.00 -19.87
CA VAL A 109 20.41 37.64 -19.33
C VAL A 109 20.37 37.66 -17.80
N ALA A 110 20.97 38.67 -17.16
CA ALA A 110 20.89 38.85 -15.71
C ALA A 110 19.45 39.03 -15.23
N GLY A 111 18.65 39.84 -15.94
CA GLY A 111 17.24 40.06 -15.66
C GLY A 111 16.43 38.76 -15.73
N MET A 112 16.71 37.89 -16.71
CA MET A 112 16.05 36.59 -16.80
C MET A 112 16.35 35.68 -15.61
N LEU A 113 17.55 35.77 -15.02
CA LEU A 113 18.01 34.88 -13.96
C LEU A 113 17.61 35.35 -12.55
N VAL A 114 17.48 36.66 -12.37
CA VAL A 114 17.42 37.28 -11.06
C VAL A 114 16.00 37.85 -10.78
N SER A 115 15.74 38.25 -9.53
CA SER A 115 14.48 38.92 -9.16
C SER A 115 14.40 40.33 -9.75
N ARG A 116 13.18 40.83 -9.98
CA ARG A 116 12.95 42.19 -10.50
C ARG A 116 13.65 43.28 -9.68
N ARG A 117 13.72 43.13 -8.36
CA ARG A 117 14.39 44.08 -7.45
C ARG A 117 15.90 44.12 -7.68
N ILE A 118 16.53 42.97 -7.78
CA ILE A 118 17.99 42.88 -7.97
C ILE A 118 18.36 43.22 -9.43
N ALA A 119 17.52 42.90 -10.41
CA ALA A 119 17.70 43.36 -11.79
C ALA A 119 17.69 44.89 -11.91
N ALA A 120 16.78 45.56 -11.19
CA ALA A 120 16.76 47.02 -11.10
C ALA A 120 18.02 47.59 -10.42
N PHE A 121 18.56 46.90 -9.41
CA PHE A 121 19.83 47.27 -8.78
C PHE A 121 21.01 47.22 -9.77
N TYR A 122 21.09 46.21 -10.64
CA TYR A 122 22.15 46.19 -11.67
C TYR A 122 21.95 47.25 -12.74
N ALA A 123 20.71 47.58 -13.11
CA ALA A 123 20.44 48.69 -14.03
C ALA A 123 20.84 50.04 -13.42
N SER A 124 20.60 50.27 -12.12
CA SER A 124 21.06 51.47 -11.44
C SER A 124 22.58 51.52 -11.31
N LEU A 125 23.22 50.39 -11.02
CA LEU A 125 24.68 50.29 -10.95
C LEU A 125 25.34 50.59 -12.30
N ALA A 126 24.82 50.01 -13.39
CA ALA A 126 25.29 50.29 -14.74
C ALA A 126 25.09 51.76 -15.12
N THR A 127 23.93 52.34 -14.79
CA THR A 127 23.65 53.76 -15.02
C THR A 127 24.65 54.65 -14.28
N LEU A 128 24.90 54.37 -12.99
CA LEU A 128 25.81 55.16 -12.17
C LEU A 128 27.27 55.04 -12.66
N ALA A 129 27.67 53.85 -13.11
CA ALA A 129 28.98 53.62 -13.72
C ALA A 129 29.12 54.38 -15.06
N VAL A 130 28.11 54.33 -15.94
CA VAL A 130 28.12 55.07 -17.22
C VAL A 130 28.20 56.57 -16.99
N PHE A 131 27.35 57.16 -16.15
CA PHE A 131 27.43 58.60 -15.84
C PHE A 131 28.74 58.98 -15.13
N GLY A 132 29.23 58.12 -14.24
CA GLY A 132 30.53 58.29 -13.59
C GLY A 132 31.67 58.35 -14.61
N SER A 133 31.62 57.52 -15.66
CA SER A 133 32.62 57.53 -16.72
C SER A 133 32.58 58.82 -17.56
N VAL A 134 31.40 59.36 -17.86
CA VAL A 134 31.23 60.63 -18.59
C VAL A 134 31.73 61.81 -17.73
N LEU A 135 31.36 61.85 -16.45
CA LEU A 135 31.84 62.89 -15.52
C LEU A 135 33.36 62.85 -15.37
N TRP A 136 33.94 61.65 -15.29
CA TRP A 136 35.39 61.50 -15.21
C TRP A 136 36.09 61.98 -16.49
N GLY A 137 35.57 61.60 -17.66
CA GLY A 137 36.10 62.03 -18.97
C GLY A 137 36.02 63.54 -19.17
N SER A 138 34.99 64.20 -18.62
CA SER A 138 34.80 65.65 -18.72
C SER A 138 35.76 66.51 -17.88
N ARG A 139 36.56 65.89 -16.98
CA ARG A 139 37.54 66.64 -16.17
C ARG A 139 38.61 67.28 -17.07
N GLY A 140 38.52 68.60 -17.19
CA GLY A 140 39.49 69.44 -17.91
C GLY A 140 39.04 69.94 -19.28
N HIS A 141 37.99 69.36 -19.88
CA HIS A 141 37.51 69.73 -21.23
C HIS A 141 36.05 70.23 -21.27
N GLY A 142 35.35 70.24 -20.13
CA GLY A 142 33.92 70.59 -20.06
C GLY A 142 33.00 69.41 -20.41
N LEU A 143 31.70 69.56 -20.16
CA LEU A 143 30.70 68.52 -20.43
C LEU A 143 30.24 68.59 -21.89
N ASP A 144 30.44 67.52 -22.65
CA ASP A 144 29.83 67.36 -23.98
C ASP A 144 28.35 66.98 -23.85
N THR A 145 27.46 67.84 -24.35
CA THR A 145 26.01 67.62 -24.33
C THR A 145 25.60 66.39 -25.14
N ARG A 146 26.36 66.02 -26.17
CA ARG A 146 26.09 64.82 -26.99
C ARG A 146 26.37 63.54 -26.23
N GLU A 147 27.50 63.45 -25.53
CA GLU A 147 27.84 62.30 -24.69
C GLU A 147 26.85 62.14 -23.54
N LEU A 148 26.43 63.26 -22.95
CA LEU A 148 25.42 63.25 -21.89
C LEU A 148 24.07 62.70 -22.38
N TYR A 149 23.62 63.10 -23.58
CA TYR A 149 22.38 62.60 -24.17
C TYR A 149 22.45 61.10 -24.47
N GLN A 150 23.57 60.62 -25.03
CA GLN A 150 23.76 59.20 -25.31
C GLN A 150 23.85 58.36 -24.03
N ALA A 151 24.51 58.87 -22.98
CA ALA A 151 24.55 58.22 -21.67
C ALA A 151 23.15 58.10 -21.06
N ALA A 152 22.33 59.16 -21.17
CA ALA A 152 20.95 59.14 -20.70
C ALA A 152 20.09 58.13 -21.47
N MET A 153 20.21 58.07 -22.80
CA MET A 153 19.51 57.07 -23.62
C MET A 153 19.93 55.64 -23.27
N LEU A 154 21.24 55.39 -23.07
CA LEU A 154 21.74 54.08 -22.67
C LEU A 154 21.25 53.67 -21.28
N ALA A 155 21.22 54.60 -20.32
CA ALA A 155 20.68 54.36 -18.98
C ALA A 155 19.20 53.95 -19.05
N ILE A 156 18.38 54.65 -19.84
CA ILE A 156 16.98 54.28 -20.07
C ILE A 156 16.89 52.88 -20.67
N ALA A 157 17.71 52.58 -21.70
CA ALA A 157 17.74 51.27 -22.32
C ALA A 157 18.12 50.15 -21.33
N CYS A 158 19.07 50.39 -20.42
CA CYS A 158 19.43 49.45 -19.35
C CYS A 158 18.26 49.13 -18.43
N PHE A 159 17.51 50.16 -17.98
CA PHE A 159 16.33 49.98 -17.13
C PHE A 159 15.19 49.25 -17.85
N VAL A 160 14.89 49.62 -19.10
CA VAL A 160 13.87 48.96 -19.91
C VAL A 160 14.23 47.49 -20.13
N THR A 161 15.47 47.21 -20.50
CA THR A 161 15.97 45.85 -20.75
C THR A 161 15.90 44.99 -19.50
N ALA A 162 16.41 45.47 -18.36
CA ALA A 162 16.34 44.75 -17.09
C ALA A 162 14.90 44.54 -16.60
N GLY A 163 14.02 45.54 -16.81
CA GLY A 163 12.60 45.47 -16.46
C GLY A 163 11.83 44.41 -17.25
N ILE A 164 11.94 44.44 -18.58
CA ILE A 164 11.24 43.50 -19.48
C ILE A 164 11.75 42.07 -19.25
N THR A 165 13.06 41.88 -19.22
CA THR A 165 13.65 40.53 -19.10
C THR A 165 13.41 39.91 -17.74
N SER A 166 13.40 40.70 -16.66
CA SER A 166 13.02 40.20 -15.32
C SER A 166 11.54 39.88 -15.21
N LEU A 167 10.66 40.62 -15.89
CA LEU A 167 9.25 40.27 -15.99
C LEU A 167 9.06 38.95 -16.75
N LEU A 168 9.68 38.80 -17.92
CA LEU A 168 9.62 37.56 -18.71
C LEU A 168 10.18 36.37 -17.93
N GLY A 169 11.34 36.52 -17.29
CA GLY A 169 11.95 35.50 -16.44
C GLY A 169 11.05 35.10 -15.28
N SER A 170 10.37 36.07 -14.64
CA SER A 170 9.42 35.78 -13.55
C SER A 170 8.19 35.01 -14.04
N LYS A 171 7.61 35.38 -15.19
CA LYS A 171 6.45 34.68 -15.79
C LYS A 171 6.81 33.25 -16.24
N ALA A 172 7.96 33.07 -16.88
CA ALA A 172 8.43 31.76 -17.32
C ALA A 172 8.58 30.79 -16.14
N ARG A 173 9.25 31.21 -15.06
CA ARG A 173 9.39 30.40 -13.83
C ARG A 173 8.06 30.11 -13.15
N ALA A 174 7.12 31.06 -13.15
CA ALA A 174 5.80 30.84 -12.57
C ALA A 174 5.00 29.79 -13.35
N SER A 175 5.04 29.86 -14.70
CA SER A 175 4.40 28.87 -15.57
C SER A 175 5.02 27.48 -15.39
N GLU A 176 6.34 27.37 -15.34
CA GLU A 176 7.03 26.10 -15.12
C GLU A 176 6.64 25.46 -13.78
N ARG A 177 6.60 26.26 -12.71
CA ARG A 177 6.17 25.78 -11.38
C ARG A 177 4.72 25.29 -11.39
N LEU A 178 3.83 25.98 -12.12
CA LEU A 178 2.43 25.59 -12.24
C LEU A 178 2.29 24.26 -13.01
N VAL A 179 2.98 24.11 -14.14
CA VAL A 179 3.01 22.85 -14.90
C VAL A 179 3.51 21.72 -14.01
N ALA A 180 4.63 21.91 -13.32
CA ALA A 180 5.18 20.92 -12.41
C ALA A 180 4.25 20.59 -11.22
N ALA A 181 3.44 21.55 -10.75
CA ALA A 181 2.43 21.31 -9.71
C ALA A 181 1.27 20.47 -10.26
N ARG A 182 0.73 20.83 -11.44
CA ARG A 182 -0.35 20.08 -12.10
C ARG A 182 0.05 18.66 -12.47
N SER A 183 1.27 18.46 -12.97
CA SER A 183 1.79 17.11 -13.26
C SER A 183 1.87 16.24 -12.00
N ARG A 184 2.28 16.82 -10.85
CA ARG A 184 2.32 16.11 -9.56
C ARG A 184 0.92 15.78 -9.06
N GLU A 185 -0.02 16.70 -9.17
CA GLU A 185 -1.43 16.49 -8.80
C GLU A 185 -2.05 15.35 -9.63
N LEU A 186 -1.89 15.38 -10.96
CA LEU A 186 -2.35 14.32 -11.85
C LEU A 186 -1.71 12.97 -11.54
N ALA A 187 -0.40 12.92 -11.28
CA ALA A 187 0.28 11.71 -10.88
C ALA A 187 -0.25 11.16 -9.54
N SER A 188 -0.55 12.04 -8.59
CA SER A 188 -1.15 11.67 -7.31
C SER A 188 -2.56 11.11 -7.49
N LEU A 189 -3.42 11.77 -8.28
CA LEU A 189 -4.77 11.29 -8.58
C LEU A 189 -4.76 9.93 -9.28
N ASN A 190 -3.89 9.74 -10.28
CA ASN A 190 -3.75 8.45 -10.96
C ASN A 190 -3.29 7.34 -10.00
N ARG A 191 -2.36 7.67 -9.09
CA ARG A 191 -1.88 6.72 -8.07
C ARG A 191 -2.97 6.39 -7.05
N LEU A 192 -3.74 7.38 -6.59
CA LEU A 192 -4.88 7.16 -5.70
C LEU A 192 -5.94 6.28 -6.36
N ASN A 193 -6.32 6.57 -7.61
CA ASN A 193 -7.25 5.74 -8.37
C ASN A 193 -6.76 4.29 -8.51
N ALA A 194 -5.45 4.10 -8.78
CA ALA A 194 -4.87 2.76 -8.85
C ALA A 194 -4.92 2.02 -7.50
N LEU A 195 -4.63 2.71 -6.38
CA LEU A 195 -4.73 2.11 -5.04
C LEU A 195 -6.16 1.75 -4.67
N VAL A 196 -7.14 2.61 -4.98
CA VAL A 196 -8.57 2.33 -4.76
C VAL A 196 -8.99 1.08 -5.51
N LEU A 197 -8.64 0.98 -6.81
CA LEU A 197 -8.97 -0.20 -7.63
C LEU A 197 -8.29 -1.48 -7.13
N GLN A 198 -7.08 -1.37 -6.56
CA GLN A 198 -6.38 -2.51 -5.95
C GLN A 198 -6.94 -2.93 -4.58
N ALA A 199 -7.51 -1.99 -3.82
CA ALA A 199 -8.12 -2.26 -2.52
C ALA A 199 -9.50 -2.93 -2.63
N LEU A 200 -10.16 -2.81 -3.78
CA LEU A 200 -11.42 -3.52 -4.04
C LEU A 200 -11.21 -5.04 -4.01
N ARG A 201 -12.09 -5.73 -3.29
CA ARG A 201 -12.08 -7.20 -3.18
C ARG A 201 -12.62 -7.90 -4.42
N GLU A 202 -13.40 -7.18 -5.23
CA GLU A 202 -13.98 -7.62 -6.50
C GLU A 202 -12.92 -7.55 -7.61
N ALA A 203 -12.98 -8.49 -8.56
CA ALA A 203 -12.29 -8.38 -9.83
C ALA A 203 -12.98 -7.30 -10.67
N VAL A 204 -12.21 -6.28 -11.06
CA VAL A 204 -12.69 -5.16 -11.88
C VAL A 204 -12.01 -5.23 -13.23
N VAL A 205 -12.81 -5.24 -14.30
CA VAL A 205 -12.35 -5.19 -15.69
C VAL A 205 -13.13 -4.10 -16.41
N VAL A 206 -12.44 -3.20 -17.10
CA VAL A 206 -13.02 -2.15 -17.93
C VAL A 206 -12.75 -2.50 -19.38
N VAL A 207 -13.81 -2.60 -20.18
CA VAL A 207 -13.74 -2.89 -21.62
C VAL A 207 -14.35 -1.76 -22.43
N ASP A 208 -13.87 -1.58 -23.66
CA ASP A 208 -14.44 -0.67 -24.63
C ASP A 208 -15.50 -1.32 -25.53
N GLU A 209 -16.06 -0.54 -26.47
CA GLU A 209 -17.06 -0.99 -27.45
C GLU A 209 -16.56 -2.17 -28.32
N ASN A 210 -15.25 -2.29 -28.51
CA ASN A 210 -14.62 -3.36 -29.29
C ASN A 210 -14.35 -4.62 -28.45
N SER A 211 -14.76 -4.62 -27.17
CA SER A 211 -14.48 -5.69 -26.19
C SER A 211 -13.01 -5.83 -25.83
N LEU A 212 -12.21 -4.76 -26.01
CA LEU A 212 -10.81 -4.72 -25.63
C LEU A 212 -10.66 -4.20 -24.19
N VAL A 213 -9.80 -4.85 -23.41
CA VAL A 213 -9.54 -4.47 -22.02
C VAL A 213 -8.73 -3.18 -21.95
N GLN A 214 -9.30 -2.13 -21.34
CA GLN A 214 -8.65 -0.84 -21.10
C GLN A 214 -7.98 -0.78 -19.73
N HIS A 215 -8.70 -1.23 -18.69
CA HIS A 215 -8.21 -1.26 -17.31
C HIS A 215 -8.64 -2.53 -16.60
N TYR A 216 -7.83 -2.96 -15.64
CA TYR A 216 -8.14 -4.09 -14.77
C TYR A 216 -7.40 -3.96 -13.44
N ASN A 217 -7.89 -4.60 -12.38
CA ASN A 217 -7.19 -4.68 -11.10
C ASN A 217 -6.46 -6.02 -10.90
N SER A 218 -5.63 -6.10 -9.86
CA SER A 218 -4.85 -7.32 -9.53
C SER A 218 -5.73 -8.51 -9.14
N ARG A 219 -6.99 -8.28 -8.76
CA ARG A 219 -7.96 -9.33 -8.47
C ARG A 219 -8.48 -9.97 -9.76
N ALA A 220 -8.69 -9.18 -10.82
CA ALA A 220 -9.01 -9.70 -12.14
C ALA A 220 -7.91 -10.63 -12.67
N GLU A 221 -6.62 -10.28 -12.49
CA GLU A 221 -5.52 -11.18 -12.90
C GLU A 221 -5.51 -12.51 -12.13
N ARG A 222 -5.92 -12.53 -10.86
CA ARG A 222 -6.03 -13.77 -10.09
C ARG A 222 -7.15 -14.67 -10.61
N VAL A 223 -8.23 -14.08 -11.13
CA VAL A 223 -9.41 -14.79 -11.63
C VAL A 223 -9.20 -15.28 -13.06
N PHE A 224 -8.78 -14.39 -13.96
CA PHE A 224 -8.65 -14.67 -15.40
C PHE A 224 -7.24 -15.10 -15.82
N GLY A 225 -6.25 -15.01 -14.91
CA GLY A 225 -4.84 -15.22 -15.23
C GLY A 225 -4.18 -13.97 -15.82
N ARG A 226 -3.17 -14.15 -16.67
CA ARG A 226 -2.41 -13.02 -17.22
C ARG A 226 -3.26 -12.23 -18.23
N ILE A 227 -3.73 -11.06 -17.82
CA ILE A 227 -4.48 -10.13 -18.67
C ILE A 227 -3.50 -9.14 -19.33
N GLN A 228 -3.70 -8.84 -20.61
CA GLN A 228 -2.99 -7.76 -21.29
C GLN A 228 -3.97 -6.64 -21.66
N ARG A 229 -3.50 -5.39 -21.63
CA ARG A 229 -4.30 -4.27 -22.17
C ARG A 229 -4.47 -4.45 -23.68
N GLU A 230 -5.56 -3.91 -24.20
CA GLU A 230 -5.90 -3.97 -25.63
C GLU A 230 -6.05 -5.41 -26.15
N SER A 231 -6.36 -6.35 -25.26
CA SER A 231 -6.66 -7.74 -25.60
C SER A 231 -8.10 -8.11 -25.26
N VAL A 232 -8.63 -9.12 -25.94
CA VAL A 232 -9.96 -9.68 -25.67
C VAL A 232 -9.82 -10.78 -24.61
N LEU A 233 -10.73 -10.78 -23.62
CA LEU A 233 -10.84 -11.85 -22.64
C LEU A 233 -11.81 -12.94 -23.18
N PRO A 234 -11.30 -14.14 -23.55
CA PRO A 234 -12.13 -15.20 -24.11
C PRO A 234 -13.31 -15.59 -23.22
N GLU A 235 -13.12 -15.56 -21.91
CA GLU A 235 -14.11 -15.93 -20.90
C GLU A 235 -15.28 -14.94 -20.83
N LEU A 236 -15.10 -13.69 -21.26
CA LEU A 236 -16.14 -12.67 -21.30
C LEU A 236 -16.70 -12.45 -22.71
N GLU A 237 -16.06 -12.99 -23.75
CA GLU A 237 -16.41 -12.75 -25.15
C GLU A 237 -17.85 -13.14 -25.48
N ALA A 238 -18.37 -14.24 -24.93
CA ALA A 238 -19.74 -14.67 -25.16
C ALA A 238 -20.80 -13.67 -24.64
N ILE A 239 -20.47 -12.93 -23.58
CA ILE A 239 -21.33 -11.88 -23.00
C ILE A 239 -21.14 -10.58 -23.78
N LEU A 240 -19.89 -10.19 -24.01
CA LEU A 240 -19.55 -8.95 -24.70
C LEU A 240 -19.99 -8.96 -26.18
N ARG A 241 -20.04 -10.13 -26.82
CA ARG A 241 -20.59 -10.31 -28.17
C ARG A 241 -22.11 -10.08 -28.20
N ARG A 242 -22.85 -10.63 -27.23
CA ARG A 242 -24.30 -10.35 -27.10
C ARG A 242 -24.57 -8.87 -26.91
N TRP A 243 -23.75 -8.22 -26.09
CA TRP A 243 -23.78 -6.78 -25.89
C TRP A 243 -23.54 -5.99 -27.19
N ARG A 244 -22.47 -6.29 -27.94
CA ARG A 244 -22.21 -5.64 -29.23
C ARG A 244 -23.37 -5.78 -30.22
N GLN A 245 -24.08 -6.92 -30.20
CA GLN A 245 -25.19 -7.18 -31.11
C GLN A 245 -26.51 -6.52 -30.67
N GLN A 246 -26.77 -6.42 -29.37
CA GLN A 246 -28.04 -5.90 -28.83
C GLN A 246 -27.97 -4.43 -28.37
N GLY A 247 -26.77 -3.84 -28.37
CA GLY A 247 -26.53 -2.49 -27.87
C GLY A 247 -26.26 -2.45 -26.37
N CYS A 248 -25.65 -1.35 -25.89
CA CYS A 248 -25.28 -1.21 -24.49
C CYS A 248 -26.46 -1.18 -23.54
N PRO A 249 -26.48 -2.06 -22.52
CA PRO A 249 -27.52 -1.96 -21.52
C PRO A 249 -27.43 -0.61 -20.85
N SER A 250 -28.56 0.09 -20.77
CA SER A 250 -28.65 1.42 -20.14
C SER A 250 -28.62 1.34 -18.60
N HIS A 251 -28.72 0.14 -18.04
CA HIS A 251 -28.80 -0.13 -16.61
C HIS A 251 -27.84 -1.25 -16.22
N ALA A 252 -27.50 -1.32 -14.93
CA ALA A 252 -26.66 -2.38 -14.41
C ALA A 252 -27.29 -3.76 -14.61
N GLN A 253 -26.52 -4.72 -15.11
CA GLN A 253 -26.95 -6.11 -15.30
C GLN A 253 -26.14 -7.05 -14.44
N THR A 254 -26.80 -8.02 -13.83
CA THR A 254 -26.14 -9.08 -13.05
C THR A 254 -25.47 -10.09 -13.99
N LEU A 255 -24.32 -10.60 -13.57
CA LEU A 255 -23.53 -11.62 -14.24
C LEU A 255 -23.42 -12.86 -13.37
N ASP A 256 -23.52 -14.02 -14.00
CA ASP A 256 -23.14 -15.31 -13.44
C ASP A 256 -22.30 -16.02 -14.50
N ILE A 257 -21.03 -16.26 -14.20
CA ILE A 257 -20.07 -16.90 -15.09
C ILE A 257 -19.23 -17.92 -14.35
N ASN A 258 -18.87 -18.99 -15.05
CA ASN A 258 -17.88 -19.95 -14.56
C ASN A 258 -16.55 -19.71 -15.30
N VAL A 259 -15.50 -19.41 -14.54
CA VAL A 259 -14.15 -19.19 -15.07
C VAL A 259 -13.21 -20.13 -14.34
N ARG A 260 -12.57 -21.04 -15.09
CA ARG A 260 -11.58 -21.99 -14.56
C ARG A 260 -12.10 -22.80 -13.35
N GLY A 261 -13.38 -23.18 -13.36
CA GLY A 261 -14.02 -23.93 -12.28
C GLY A 261 -14.47 -23.07 -11.09
N GLN A 262 -14.30 -21.76 -11.15
CA GLN A 262 -14.80 -20.82 -10.14
C GLN A 262 -16.10 -20.17 -10.62
N GLN A 263 -17.15 -20.27 -9.81
CA GLN A 263 -18.39 -19.54 -10.06
C GLN A 263 -18.25 -18.09 -9.58
N LEU A 264 -18.44 -17.16 -10.49
CA LEU A 264 -18.30 -15.72 -10.27
C LEU A 264 -19.64 -15.05 -10.48
N LEU A 265 -20.07 -14.28 -9.48
CA LEU A 265 -21.25 -13.44 -9.54
C LEU A 265 -20.81 -11.98 -9.60
N GLY A 266 -21.48 -11.19 -10.43
CA GLY A 266 -21.04 -9.84 -10.69
C GLY A 266 -22.09 -8.92 -11.27
N ARG A 267 -21.63 -7.74 -11.69
CA ARG A 267 -22.46 -6.76 -12.38
C ARG A 267 -21.67 -6.02 -13.44
N MET A 268 -22.34 -5.69 -14.54
CA MET A 268 -21.83 -4.80 -15.57
C MET A 268 -22.47 -3.42 -15.40
N LEU A 269 -21.66 -2.37 -15.41
CA LEU A 269 -22.12 -0.99 -15.39
C LEU A 269 -21.65 -0.28 -16.67
N PRO A 270 -22.59 0.26 -17.47
CA PRO A 270 -22.23 1.12 -18.59
C PRO A 270 -21.65 2.44 -18.07
N LEU A 271 -20.60 2.93 -18.71
CA LEU A 271 -19.97 4.21 -18.42
C LEU A 271 -19.77 4.98 -19.73
N ALA A 272 -20.52 6.05 -19.92
CA ALA A 272 -20.36 6.96 -21.05
C ALA A 272 -19.56 8.19 -20.62
N VAL A 273 -18.39 8.41 -21.23
CA VAL A 273 -17.55 9.59 -20.99
C VAL A 273 -17.35 10.31 -22.32
N GLY A 274 -18.14 11.35 -22.56
CA GLY A 274 -18.17 12.04 -23.85
C GLY A 274 -18.66 11.10 -24.96
N GLU A 275 -17.85 10.93 -26.00
CA GLU A 275 -18.13 9.98 -27.10
C GLU A 275 -17.66 8.55 -26.81
N VAL A 276 -16.86 8.35 -25.75
CA VAL A 276 -16.33 7.02 -25.41
C VAL A 276 -17.33 6.27 -24.55
N ARG A 277 -17.76 5.08 -25.01
CA ARG A 277 -18.53 4.15 -24.19
C ARG A 277 -17.64 3.04 -23.67
N LEU A 278 -17.62 2.90 -22.35
CA LEU A 278 -16.92 1.87 -21.62
C LEU A 278 -17.92 1.03 -20.84
N VAL A 279 -17.54 -0.19 -20.48
CA VAL A 279 -18.29 -1.03 -19.55
C VAL A 279 -17.35 -1.45 -18.43
N VAL A 280 -17.80 -1.23 -17.20
CA VAL A 280 -17.09 -1.67 -16.00
C VAL A 280 -17.75 -2.93 -15.48
N ILE A 281 -16.96 -4.00 -15.40
CA ILE A 281 -17.39 -5.33 -14.98
C ILE A 281 -16.81 -5.59 -13.60
N PHE A 282 -17.69 -5.84 -12.64
CA PHE A 282 -17.35 -6.22 -11.28
C PHE A 282 -17.70 -7.69 -11.07
N LEU A 283 -16.77 -8.51 -10.57
CA LEU A 283 -16.94 -9.94 -10.37
C LEU A 283 -16.41 -10.38 -9.01
N GLN A 284 -17.12 -11.28 -8.34
CA GLN A 284 -16.72 -11.85 -7.06
C GLN A 284 -16.97 -13.36 -7.06
N ASN A 285 -16.05 -14.12 -6.46
CA ASN A 285 -16.21 -15.56 -6.31
C ASN A 285 -17.28 -15.88 -5.25
N VAL A 286 -18.22 -16.76 -5.60
CA VAL A 286 -19.32 -17.18 -4.71
C VAL A 286 -18.78 -17.89 -3.46
N ALA A 287 -17.71 -18.68 -3.58
CA ALA A 287 -17.09 -19.36 -2.44
C ALA A 287 -16.48 -18.36 -1.44
N ASP A 288 -15.78 -17.33 -1.93
CA ASP A 288 -15.23 -16.26 -1.09
C ASP A 288 -16.34 -15.50 -0.34
N LEU A 289 -17.47 -15.24 -1.02
CA LEU A 289 -18.62 -14.57 -0.41
C LEU A 289 -19.27 -15.43 0.69
N ALA A 290 -19.43 -16.73 0.44
CA ALA A 290 -19.99 -17.67 1.40
C ALA A 290 -19.10 -17.82 2.65
N ALA A 291 -17.77 -17.93 2.45
CA ALA A 291 -16.81 -18.01 3.55
C ALA A 291 -16.84 -16.76 4.43
N GLU A 292 -16.90 -15.56 3.84
CA GLU A 292 -17.01 -14.31 4.61
C GLU A 292 -18.34 -14.22 5.35
N ALA A 293 -19.45 -14.59 4.71
CA ALA A 293 -20.75 -14.60 5.37
C ALA A 293 -20.76 -15.55 6.59
N GLN A 294 -20.14 -16.73 6.46
CA GLN A 294 -19.99 -17.67 7.56
C GLN A 294 -19.11 -17.10 8.68
N ARG A 295 -18.00 -16.46 8.34
CA ARG A 295 -17.11 -15.82 9.32
C ARG A 295 -17.77 -14.66 10.06
N ILE A 296 -18.58 -13.84 9.36
CA ILE A 296 -19.36 -12.77 9.97
C ILE A 296 -20.40 -13.36 10.92
N LYS A 297 -21.13 -14.41 10.50
CA LYS A 297 -22.08 -15.13 11.36
C LYS A 297 -21.41 -15.66 12.63
N LEU A 298 -20.23 -16.27 12.51
CA LEU A 298 -19.48 -16.80 13.66
C LEU A 298 -18.97 -15.69 14.58
N THR A 299 -18.41 -14.62 14.03
CA THR A 299 -17.95 -13.46 14.82
C THR A 299 -19.11 -12.82 15.59
N ALA A 300 -20.26 -12.66 14.93
CA ALA A 300 -21.46 -12.10 15.54
C ALA A 300 -22.01 -13.02 16.63
N LEU A 301 -22.09 -14.33 16.36
CA LEU A 301 -22.46 -15.33 17.34
C LEU A 301 -21.54 -15.24 18.55
N GLY A 302 -20.24 -15.10 18.36
CA GLY A 302 -19.29 -15.05 19.46
C GLY A 302 -19.36 -13.89 20.41
N ARG A 303 -19.55 -12.69 19.87
CA ARG A 303 -19.76 -11.51 20.71
C ARG A 303 -21.06 -11.61 21.50
N LEU A 304 -22.10 -12.18 20.91
CA LEU A 304 -23.37 -12.43 21.60
C LEU A 304 -23.24 -13.52 22.65
N THR A 305 -22.59 -14.65 22.32
CA THR A 305 -22.34 -15.74 23.26
C THR A 305 -21.51 -15.28 24.45
N ALA A 306 -20.48 -14.44 24.27
CA ALA A 306 -19.66 -13.94 25.37
C ALA A 306 -20.48 -13.23 26.45
N ASN A 307 -21.37 -12.32 26.04
CA ASN A 307 -22.21 -11.59 26.97
C ASN A 307 -23.30 -12.48 27.57
N ILE A 308 -23.99 -13.27 26.73
CA ILE A 308 -25.04 -14.19 27.16
C ILE A 308 -24.48 -15.26 28.12
N ALA A 309 -23.26 -15.73 27.91
CA ALA A 309 -22.62 -16.71 28.78
C ALA A 309 -22.45 -16.20 30.20
N HIS A 310 -21.99 -14.96 30.36
CA HIS A 310 -21.89 -14.32 31.67
C HIS A 310 -23.27 -14.13 32.31
N GLU A 311 -24.28 -13.76 31.52
CA GLU A 311 -25.66 -13.60 32.00
C GLU A 311 -26.37 -14.91 32.33
N ILE A 312 -26.03 -16.03 31.68
CA ILE A 312 -26.55 -17.37 32.00
C ILE A 312 -25.83 -17.97 33.20
N ARG A 313 -24.51 -17.81 33.32
CA ARG A 313 -23.71 -18.44 34.39
C ARG A 313 -24.15 -17.97 35.78
N ASN A 314 -24.57 -16.71 35.90
CA ASN A 314 -25.02 -16.11 37.15
C ASN A 314 -26.29 -16.77 37.74
N PRO A 315 -27.43 -16.84 37.04
CA PRO A 315 -28.61 -17.54 37.54
C PRO A 315 -28.37 -19.04 37.70
N LEU A 316 -27.52 -19.64 36.86
CA LEU A 316 -27.19 -21.05 36.97
C LEU A 316 -26.43 -21.39 38.26
N ALA A 317 -25.47 -20.54 38.65
CA ALA A 317 -24.73 -20.67 39.90
C ALA A 317 -25.68 -20.58 41.11
N ALA A 318 -26.63 -19.64 41.07
CA ALA A 318 -27.67 -19.51 42.10
C ALA A 318 -28.59 -20.75 42.16
N ILE A 319 -29.01 -21.29 41.01
CA ILE A 319 -29.81 -22.53 40.93
C ILE A 319 -29.01 -23.72 41.46
N SER A 320 -27.72 -23.81 41.14
CA SER A 320 -26.84 -24.88 41.61
C SER A 320 -26.72 -24.84 43.13
N GLN A 321 -26.47 -23.66 43.70
CA GLN A 321 -26.31 -23.46 45.13
C GLN A 321 -27.63 -23.72 45.89
N ALA A 322 -28.76 -23.27 45.35
CA ALA A 322 -30.07 -23.57 45.93
C ALA A 322 -30.39 -25.07 45.89
N ALA A 323 -30.03 -25.76 44.81
CA ALA A 323 -30.19 -27.21 44.72
C ALA A 323 -29.29 -27.97 45.69
N GLU A 324 -28.07 -27.49 45.92
CA GLU A 324 -27.14 -28.06 46.91
C GLU A 324 -27.70 -27.93 48.34
N LEU A 325 -28.12 -26.72 48.74
CA LEU A 325 -28.75 -26.46 50.03
C LEU A 325 -30.04 -27.29 50.23
N LEU A 326 -30.89 -27.37 49.19
CA LEU A 326 -32.09 -28.22 49.22
C LEU A 326 -31.75 -29.71 49.37
N GLY A 327 -30.63 -30.16 48.82
CA GLY A 327 -30.15 -31.53 48.98
C GLY A 327 -29.66 -31.82 50.40
N GLU A 328 -29.00 -30.85 51.04
CA GLU A 328 -28.52 -30.94 52.42
C GLU A 328 -29.67 -30.94 53.44
N ASP A 329 -30.68 -30.09 53.24
CA ASP A 329 -31.84 -29.95 54.14
C ASP A 329 -32.98 -30.97 53.86
N ALA A 330 -32.89 -31.75 52.78
CA ALA A 330 -33.94 -32.69 52.39
C ALA A 330 -34.05 -33.92 53.30
N SER A 331 -35.17 -34.03 54.00
CA SER A 331 -35.51 -35.15 54.88
C SER A 331 -36.04 -36.38 54.14
N ASP A 332 -36.64 -36.22 52.96
CA ASP A 332 -37.14 -37.32 52.13
C ASP A 332 -36.29 -37.57 50.88
N GLU A 333 -36.26 -38.84 50.44
CA GLU A 333 -35.44 -39.31 49.30
C GLU A 333 -35.90 -38.70 47.96
N GLY A 334 -37.17 -38.33 47.84
CA GLY A 334 -37.71 -37.68 46.64
C GLY A 334 -37.10 -36.29 46.43
N SER A 335 -37.08 -35.48 47.49
CA SER A 335 -36.50 -34.14 47.49
C SER A 335 -35.00 -34.14 47.22
N ARG A 336 -34.23 -35.09 47.80
CA ARG A 336 -32.79 -35.26 47.48
C ARG A 336 -32.56 -35.61 46.01
N ARG A 337 -33.39 -36.49 45.45
CA ARG A 337 -33.29 -36.89 44.05
C ARG A 337 -33.61 -35.72 43.12
N LEU A 338 -34.61 -34.90 43.44
CA LEU A 338 -34.92 -33.66 42.71
C LEU A 338 -33.77 -32.65 42.77
N ALA A 339 -33.22 -32.40 43.96
CA ALA A 339 -32.07 -31.54 44.16
C ALA A 339 -30.87 -32.00 43.31
N ALA A 340 -30.54 -33.30 43.33
CA ALA A 340 -29.49 -33.88 42.53
C ALA A 340 -29.72 -33.71 41.02
N MET A 341 -30.96 -33.86 40.54
CA MET A 341 -31.31 -33.63 39.13
C MET A 341 -31.14 -32.16 38.73
N VAL A 342 -31.58 -31.21 39.56
CA VAL A 342 -31.43 -29.76 39.27
C VAL A 342 -29.96 -29.39 39.24
N HIS A 343 -29.17 -29.86 40.21
CA HIS A 343 -27.73 -29.64 40.27
C HIS A 343 -27.01 -30.20 39.03
N ALA A 344 -27.35 -31.43 38.61
CA ALA A 344 -26.78 -32.05 37.41
C ALA A 344 -27.12 -31.27 36.13
N ASN A 345 -28.36 -30.79 35.99
CA ASN A 345 -28.78 -29.98 34.84
C ASN A 345 -28.10 -28.60 34.81
N SER A 346 -27.93 -27.96 35.98
CA SER A 346 -27.15 -26.73 36.10
C SER A 346 -25.72 -26.94 35.62
N ARG A 347 -25.01 -27.96 36.13
CA ARG A 347 -23.64 -28.26 35.65
C ARG A 347 -23.57 -28.51 34.15
N ARG A 348 -24.56 -29.22 33.60
CA ARG A 348 -24.66 -29.49 32.16
C ARG A 348 -24.81 -28.21 31.34
N ILE A 349 -25.67 -27.27 31.77
CA ILE A 349 -25.86 -25.99 31.07
C ILE A 349 -24.60 -25.12 31.18
N ASN A 350 -23.90 -25.11 32.32
CA ASN A 350 -22.65 -24.36 32.44
C ASN A 350 -21.57 -24.88 31.48
N HIS A 351 -21.47 -26.20 31.34
CA HIS A 351 -20.54 -26.83 30.41
C HIS A 351 -20.87 -26.46 28.95
N LEU A 352 -22.15 -26.50 28.58
CA LEU A 352 -22.64 -26.02 27.28
C LEU A 352 -22.22 -24.57 26.99
N VAL A 353 -22.36 -23.68 27.97
CA VAL A 353 -21.96 -22.29 27.83
C VAL A 353 -20.45 -22.16 27.59
N GLU A 354 -19.63 -22.95 28.30
CA GLU A 354 -18.18 -22.99 28.11
C GLU A 354 -17.77 -23.49 26.71
N GLU A 355 -18.42 -24.54 26.20
CA GLU A 355 -18.19 -25.06 24.84
C GLU A 355 -18.45 -23.98 23.77
N VAL A 356 -19.56 -23.24 23.88
CA VAL A 356 -19.89 -22.19 22.89
C VAL A 356 -18.92 -21.00 22.99
N LEU A 357 -18.41 -20.69 24.18
CA LEU A 357 -17.39 -19.65 24.35
C LEU A 357 -16.06 -20.01 23.69
N GLN A 358 -15.67 -21.29 23.75
CA GLN A 358 -14.41 -21.75 23.16
C GLN A 358 -14.38 -21.63 21.63
N LEU A 359 -15.53 -21.71 20.96
CA LEU A 359 -15.64 -21.52 19.50
C LEU A 359 -15.11 -20.16 19.00
N ASN A 360 -15.00 -19.16 19.87
CA ASN A 360 -14.58 -17.80 19.51
C ASN A 360 -13.13 -17.47 19.84
N ARG A 361 -12.40 -18.36 20.52
CA ARG A 361 -10.98 -18.14 20.85
C ARG A 361 -10.02 -18.62 19.75
N ARG A 362 -10.46 -18.63 18.48
CA ARG A 362 -9.67 -19.09 17.32
C ARG A 362 -8.35 -18.35 17.10
N ASP A 363 -8.19 -17.13 17.62
CA ASP A 363 -7.18 -16.21 17.12
C ASP A 363 -5.73 -16.43 17.62
N ARG A 364 -5.43 -17.43 18.46
CA ARG A 364 -4.06 -17.67 18.94
C ARG A 364 -3.72 -19.15 19.16
N VAL A 365 -3.48 -19.88 18.07
CA VAL A 365 -2.85 -21.21 18.12
C VAL A 365 -1.45 -21.06 18.72
N LYS A 366 -1.17 -21.74 19.84
CA LYS A 366 0.15 -21.80 20.47
C LYS A 366 0.78 -23.16 20.18
N ALA A 367 1.28 -23.32 18.96
CA ALA A 367 1.86 -24.59 18.53
C ALA A 367 3.18 -24.88 19.27
N GLU A 368 3.25 -26.03 19.93
CA GLU A 368 4.43 -26.57 20.62
C GLU A 368 4.78 -27.96 20.07
N GLN A 369 6.00 -28.45 20.36
CA GLN A 369 6.39 -29.82 20.00
C GLN A 369 5.83 -30.79 21.04
N ILE A 370 5.00 -31.73 20.60
CA ILE A 370 4.33 -32.72 21.46
C ILE A 370 4.76 -34.12 21.04
N THR A 371 5.39 -34.84 21.97
CA THR A 371 5.65 -36.28 21.83
C THR A 371 4.36 -37.04 22.11
N LEU A 372 3.81 -37.69 21.08
CA LEU A 372 2.45 -38.24 21.13
C LEU A 372 2.28 -39.37 22.14
N GLY A 373 3.29 -40.23 22.34
CA GLY A 373 3.19 -41.35 23.26
C GLY A 373 2.94 -40.88 24.69
N GLY A 374 3.82 -40.02 25.21
CA GLY A 374 3.68 -39.46 26.55
C GLY A 374 2.42 -38.59 26.71
N PHE A 375 2.02 -37.87 25.66
CA PHE A 375 0.78 -37.09 25.66
C PHE A 375 -0.47 -37.97 25.76
N LEU A 376 -0.55 -39.05 24.97
CA LEU A 376 -1.70 -39.95 24.96
C LEU A 376 -1.83 -40.74 26.26
N THR A 377 -0.72 -41.18 26.86
CA THR A 377 -0.76 -41.81 28.18
C THR A 377 -1.37 -40.89 29.21
N ALA A 378 -0.88 -39.65 29.32
CA ALA A 378 -1.42 -38.66 30.24
C ALA A 378 -2.90 -38.35 29.96
N LEU A 379 -3.29 -38.22 28.69
CA LEU A 379 -4.67 -37.96 28.29
C LEU A 379 -5.62 -39.09 28.73
N VAL A 380 -5.23 -40.34 28.54
CA VAL A 380 -6.04 -41.49 28.92
C VAL A 380 -6.13 -41.61 30.44
N ASP A 381 -5.03 -41.37 31.16
CA ASP A 381 -5.02 -41.37 32.62
C ASP A 381 -5.97 -40.30 33.19
N ASP A 382 -5.92 -39.07 32.65
CA ASP A 382 -6.82 -37.97 33.01
C ASP A 382 -8.30 -38.34 32.73
N PHE A 383 -8.56 -38.97 31.57
CA PHE A 383 -9.91 -39.39 31.20
C PHE A 383 -10.46 -40.48 32.13
N LEU A 384 -9.63 -41.44 32.52
CA LEU A 384 -9.98 -42.52 33.45
C LEU A 384 -10.19 -42.02 34.87
N LEU A 385 -9.43 -41.00 35.30
CA LEU A 385 -9.61 -40.36 36.60
C LEU A 385 -10.97 -39.63 36.67
N ALA A 386 -11.38 -39.00 35.58
CA ALA A 386 -12.71 -38.38 35.46
C ALA A 386 -13.85 -39.40 35.25
N ASN A 387 -13.56 -40.55 34.62
CA ASN A 387 -14.54 -41.59 34.28
C ASN A 387 -14.04 -42.99 34.71
N PRO A 388 -14.10 -43.34 36.01
CA PRO A 388 -13.60 -44.62 36.50
C PRO A 388 -14.28 -45.84 35.86
N GLN A 389 -15.51 -45.67 35.36
CA GLN A 389 -16.28 -46.72 34.66
C GLN A 389 -15.74 -47.07 33.28
N ALA A 390 -14.84 -46.25 32.72
CA ALA A 390 -14.18 -46.52 31.44
C ALA A 390 -12.91 -47.37 31.59
N ALA A 391 -12.56 -47.79 32.82
CA ALA A 391 -11.37 -48.59 33.10
C ALA A 391 -11.39 -49.91 32.30
N GLY A 392 -10.33 -50.14 31.52
CA GLY A 392 -10.19 -51.30 30.65
C GLY A 392 -10.89 -51.19 29.29
N SER A 393 -11.78 -50.22 29.09
CA SER A 393 -12.51 -50.05 27.81
C SER A 393 -11.69 -49.33 26.73
N ILE A 394 -10.60 -48.65 27.11
CA ILE A 394 -9.76 -47.85 26.19
C ILE A 394 -8.41 -48.56 26.00
N ALA A 395 -8.04 -48.83 24.76
CA ALA A 395 -6.75 -49.38 24.37
C ALA A 395 -5.94 -48.36 23.55
N THR A 396 -4.65 -48.21 23.85
CA THR A 396 -3.73 -47.36 23.10
C THR A 396 -2.70 -48.20 22.37
N ARG A 397 -2.48 -47.90 21.08
CA ARG A 397 -1.48 -48.56 20.24
C ARG A 397 -0.67 -47.52 19.49
N ILE A 398 0.59 -47.38 19.87
CA ILE A 398 1.53 -46.49 19.21
C ILE A 398 2.35 -47.34 18.24
N LEU A 399 2.08 -47.20 16.93
CA LEU A 399 2.83 -47.93 15.90
C LEU A 399 4.17 -47.23 15.62
N VAL A 400 4.18 -45.91 15.68
CA VAL A 400 5.35 -45.05 15.47
C VAL A 400 5.33 -43.95 16.52
N GLU A 401 6.40 -43.83 17.33
CA GLU A 401 6.56 -42.70 18.23
C GLU A 401 6.94 -41.47 17.41
N GLN A 402 6.18 -40.39 17.56
CA GLN A 402 6.35 -39.19 16.76
C GLN A 402 6.12 -37.92 17.55
N THR A 403 6.81 -36.87 17.12
CA THR A 403 6.65 -35.52 17.65
C THR A 403 5.91 -34.68 16.61
N VAL A 404 4.77 -34.10 17.01
CA VAL A 404 3.97 -33.21 16.17
C VAL A 404 4.05 -31.78 16.68
N ARG A 405 4.03 -30.80 15.78
CA ARG A 405 3.89 -29.39 16.14
C ARG A 405 2.41 -29.02 16.17
N PHE A 406 1.83 -28.91 17.36
CA PHE A 406 0.39 -28.72 17.57
C PHE A 406 0.13 -27.89 18.83
N ASP A 407 -1.01 -27.21 18.93
CA ASP A 407 -1.45 -26.61 20.20
C ASP A 407 -1.91 -27.69 21.18
N ARG A 408 -1.22 -27.84 22.31
CA ARG A 408 -1.49 -28.91 23.28
C ARG A 408 -2.92 -28.91 23.80
N GLY A 409 -3.50 -27.73 24.05
CA GLY A 409 -4.88 -27.61 24.50
C GLY A 409 -5.86 -28.05 23.41
N HIS A 410 -5.62 -27.64 22.17
CA HIS A 410 -6.44 -28.06 21.04
C HIS A 410 -6.40 -29.59 20.84
N LEU A 411 -5.21 -30.19 20.89
CA LEU A 411 -5.06 -31.64 20.72
C LEU A 411 -5.76 -32.43 21.84
N GLN A 412 -5.63 -31.97 23.09
CA GLN A 412 -6.30 -32.57 24.24
C GLN A 412 -7.82 -32.52 24.07
N GLN A 413 -8.36 -31.38 23.64
CA GLN A 413 -9.79 -31.22 23.45
C GLN A 413 -10.34 -32.06 22.28
N ILE A 414 -9.65 -32.09 21.14
CA ILE A 414 -10.02 -32.94 19.99
C ILE A 414 -10.12 -34.39 20.45
N LEU A 415 -9.05 -34.92 21.06
CA LEU A 415 -9.00 -36.34 21.42
C LEU A 415 -9.95 -36.67 22.56
N THR A 416 -10.15 -35.79 23.54
CA THR A 416 -11.15 -35.99 24.60
C THR A 416 -12.56 -36.10 24.01
N ASN A 417 -12.91 -35.26 23.02
CA ASN A 417 -14.19 -35.33 22.34
C ASN A 417 -14.36 -36.65 21.57
N LEU A 418 -13.31 -37.09 20.86
CA LEU A 418 -13.34 -38.35 20.12
C LEU A 418 -13.43 -39.57 21.05
N ILE A 419 -12.65 -39.60 22.13
CA ILE A 419 -12.65 -40.68 23.13
C ILE A 419 -13.99 -40.73 23.87
N SER A 420 -14.52 -39.59 24.29
CA SER A 420 -15.82 -39.48 24.95
C SER A 420 -16.94 -39.99 24.04
N ASN A 421 -16.93 -39.61 22.76
CA ASN A 421 -17.91 -40.11 21.78
C ASN A 421 -17.74 -41.62 21.56
N GLY A 422 -16.51 -42.09 21.34
CA GLY A 422 -16.22 -43.52 21.16
C GLY A 422 -16.71 -44.34 22.35
N TRP A 423 -16.38 -43.93 23.58
CA TRP A 423 -16.80 -44.63 24.80
C TRP A 423 -18.32 -44.62 24.97
N ARG A 424 -18.98 -43.50 24.65
CA ARG A 424 -20.44 -43.35 24.74
C ARG A 424 -21.19 -44.30 23.82
N TYR A 425 -20.74 -44.46 22.56
CA TYR A 425 -21.41 -45.26 21.53
C TYR A 425 -20.89 -46.69 21.39
N SER A 426 -19.80 -47.03 22.08
CA SER A 426 -19.22 -48.38 22.12
C SER A 426 -20.04 -49.38 22.94
N SER A 427 -19.70 -50.66 22.82
CA SER A 427 -20.21 -51.75 23.68
C SER A 427 -19.76 -51.64 25.15
N ARG A 428 -18.77 -50.76 25.44
CA ARG A 428 -18.06 -50.62 26.72
C ARG A 428 -17.31 -51.87 27.19
N ALA A 429 -17.15 -52.88 26.34
CA ALA A 429 -16.30 -54.03 26.61
C ALA A 429 -14.81 -53.62 26.75
N PRO A 430 -13.94 -54.50 27.28
CA PRO A 430 -12.52 -54.24 27.29
C PRO A 430 -11.98 -53.99 25.88
N GLY A 431 -11.29 -52.86 25.67
CA GLY A 431 -10.77 -52.45 24.36
C GLY A 431 -11.82 -51.96 23.35
N ALA A 432 -13.04 -51.63 23.79
CA ALA A 432 -14.11 -51.15 22.92
C ALA A 432 -13.81 -49.80 22.24
N VAL A 433 -12.88 -49.01 22.78
CA VAL A 433 -12.29 -47.82 22.12
C VAL A 433 -10.80 -48.06 21.94
N SER A 434 -10.30 -47.88 20.72
CA SER A 434 -8.90 -48.02 20.36
C SER A 434 -8.34 -46.73 19.78
N ILE A 435 -7.19 -46.30 20.28
CA ILE A 435 -6.45 -45.13 19.79
C ILE A 435 -5.19 -45.65 19.13
N GLU A 436 -5.09 -45.52 17.81
CA GLU A 436 -3.93 -45.93 17.03
C GLU A 436 -3.20 -44.70 16.49
N VAL A 437 -1.88 -44.66 16.68
CA VAL A 437 -1.01 -43.60 16.12
C VAL A 437 -0.11 -44.20 15.07
N ASP A 438 -0.15 -43.65 13.86
CA ASP A 438 0.82 -43.91 12.78
C ASP A 438 1.57 -42.63 12.38
N ALA A 439 2.44 -42.73 11.36
CA ALA A 439 3.30 -41.62 10.93
C ALA A 439 2.56 -40.38 10.38
N GLU A 440 1.28 -40.51 10.00
CA GLU A 440 0.52 -39.44 9.33
C GLU A 440 -0.76 -39.04 10.09
N ALA A 441 -1.26 -39.88 11.00
CA ALA A 441 -2.55 -39.71 11.61
C ALA A 441 -2.70 -40.33 13.01
N ILE A 442 -3.68 -39.81 13.75
CA ILE A 442 -4.22 -40.42 14.96
C ILE A 442 -5.62 -40.95 14.62
N ARG A 443 -5.85 -42.25 14.82
CA ARG A 443 -7.15 -42.90 14.60
C ARG A 443 -7.78 -43.25 15.94
N VAL A 444 -9.01 -42.81 16.13
CA VAL A 444 -9.85 -43.23 17.26
C VAL A 444 -10.96 -44.11 16.69
N ARG A 445 -10.97 -45.39 17.06
CA ARG A 445 -11.95 -46.38 16.60
C ARG A 445 -12.74 -46.94 17.77
N ASP A 446 -14.05 -46.95 17.65
CA ASP A 446 -14.98 -47.66 18.53
C ASP A 446 -15.64 -48.85 17.83
N ASP A 447 -16.15 -49.78 18.64
CA ASP A 447 -16.91 -50.97 18.21
C ASP A 447 -18.43 -50.73 18.12
N GLY A 448 -18.86 -49.46 18.14
CA GLY A 448 -20.25 -49.08 18.02
C GLY A 448 -20.83 -49.28 16.61
N PRO A 449 -22.14 -49.04 16.43
CA PRO A 449 -22.84 -49.24 15.15
C PRO A 449 -22.41 -48.28 14.05
N GLY A 450 -21.50 -47.34 14.34
CA GLY A 450 -21.08 -46.28 13.42
C GLY A 450 -22.20 -45.29 13.12
N VAL A 451 -22.03 -44.55 12.02
CA VAL A 451 -22.94 -43.50 11.58
C VAL A 451 -23.49 -43.85 10.21
N GLY A 452 -24.83 -43.89 10.07
CA GLY A 452 -25.48 -44.16 8.79
C GLY A 452 -25.13 -43.11 7.72
N GLU A 453 -25.03 -43.53 6.45
CA GLU A 453 -24.61 -42.67 5.31
C GLU A 453 -25.26 -41.27 5.27
N PRO A 454 -26.59 -41.09 5.51
CA PRO A 454 -27.22 -39.77 5.44
C PRO A 454 -26.74 -38.82 6.55
N ALA A 455 -26.30 -39.35 7.68
CA ALA A 455 -25.85 -38.58 8.83
C ALA A 455 -24.37 -38.19 8.74
N GLN A 456 -23.56 -38.90 7.94
CA GLN A 456 -22.12 -38.67 7.84
C GLN A 456 -21.75 -37.28 7.33
N SER A 457 -22.51 -36.75 6.35
CA SER A 457 -22.29 -35.40 5.81
C SER A 457 -22.56 -34.28 6.82
N ARG A 458 -23.34 -34.57 7.87
CA ARG A 458 -23.78 -33.61 8.88
C ARG A 458 -23.09 -33.78 10.23
N LEU A 459 -22.25 -34.80 10.40
CA LEU A 459 -21.55 -35.09 11.67
C LEU A 459 -20.77 -33.91 12.25
N PHE A 460 -20.23 -33.07 11.38
CA PHE A 460 -19.44 -31.92 11.75
C PHE A 460 -20.23 -30.60 11.66
N GLU A 461 -21.55 -30.64 11.41
CA GLU A 461 -22.38 -29.44 11.50
C GLU A 461 -22.60 -29.06 12.98
N PRO A 462 -22.58 -27.76 13.31
CA PRO A 462 -22.88 -27.32 14.67
C PRO A 462 -24.32 -27.69 15.06
N PHE A 463 -24.52 -28.12 16.31
CA PHE A 463 -25.80 -28.54 16.90
C PHE A 463 -26.40 -29.81 16.32
N TYR A 464 -25.67 -30.53 15.46
CA TYR A 464 -26.12 -31.83 14.97
C TYR A 464 -25.87 -32.93 16.00
N THR A 465 -26.93 -33.60 16.44
CA THR A 465 -26.85 -34.76 17.34
C THR A 465 -28.02 -35.70 17.10
N THR A 466 -27.82 -36.99 17.35
CA THR A 466 -28.86 -38.03 17.33
C THR A 466 -29.41 -38.33 18.73
N GLU A 467 -28.85 -37.73 19.79
CA GLU A 467 -29.28 -37.92 21.17
C GLU A 467 -29.95 -36.67 21.75
N SER A 468 -30.96 -36.88 22.59
CA SER A 468 -31.63 -35.80 23.35
C SER A 468 -30.73 -35.10 24.37
N THR A 469 -29.61 -35.73 24.76
CA THR A 469 -28.67 -35.15 25.74
C THR A 469 -27.42 -34.53 25.13
N GLY A 470 -27.18 -34.74 23.84
CA GLY A 470 -26.00 -34.25 23.13
C GLY A 470 -26.08 -32.76 22.81
N THR A 471 -24.94 -32.07 22.90
CA THR A 471 -24.84 -30.64 22.56
C THR A 471 -24.72 -30.43 21.04
N GLY A 472 -24.24 -31.45 20.32
CA GLY A 472 -23.95 -31.39 18.89
C GLY A 472 -22.79 -30.46 18.53
N LEU A 473 -22.01 -30.00 19.51
CA LEU A 473 -20.89 -29.08 19.29
C LEU A 473 -19.53 -29.77 19.31
N GLY A 474 -19.39 -30.91 20.00
CA GLY A 474 -18.10 -31.56 20.23
C GLY A 474 -17.33 -31.90 18.95
N LEU A 475 -17.97 -32.52 17.96
CA LEU A 475 -17.33 -32.88 16.68
C LEU A 475 -17.05 -31.64 15.81
N TYR A 476 -17.96 -30.66 15.80
CA TYR A 476 -17.73 -29.39 15.12
C TYR A 476 -16.52 -28.65 15.70
N ILE A 477 -16.43 -28.54 17.04
CA ILE A 477 -15.27 -27.95 17.73
C ILE A 477 -14.01 -28.72 17.38
N ALA A 478 -14.03 -30.06 17.43
CA ALA A 478 -12.87 -30.88 17.12
C ALA A 478 -12.36 -30.64 15.68
N ARG A 479 -13.26 -30.52 14.70
CA ARG A 479 -12.90 -30.22 13.31
C ARG A 479 -12.29 -28.83 13.16
N GLU A 480 -12.89 -27.83 13.80
CA GLU A 480 -12.39 -26.45 13.75
C GLU A 480 -11.03 -26.29 14.43
N LEU A 481 -10.79 -26.99 15.53
CA LEU A 481 -9.49 -27.01 16.20
C LEU A 481 -8.43 -27.75 15.37
N ALA A 482 -8.81 -28.79 14.64
CA ALA A 482 -7.92 -29.48 13.70
C ALA A 482 -7.54 -28.56 12.54
N GLU A 483 -8.52 -27.95 11.88
CA GLU A 483 -8.31 -27.02 10.76
C GLU A 483 -7.45 -25.81 11.18
N ALA A 484 -7.66 -25.27 12.39
CA ALA A 484 -6.84 -24.20 12.95
C ALA A 484 -5.36 -24.57 13.12
N ASN A 485 -5.05 -25.85 13.33
CA ASN A 485 -3.68 -26.38 13.43
C ASN A 485 -3.14 -26.90 12.08
N GLY A 486 -3.87 -26.72 10.98
CA GLY A 486 -3.49 -27.27 9.66
C GLY A 486 -3.62 -28.79 9.57
N ALA A 487 -4.40 -29.40 10.47
CA ALA A 487 -4.78 -30.81 10.46
C ALA A 487 -6.18 -31.00 9.84
N GLU A 488 -6.49 -32.24 9.48
CA GLU A 488 -7.81 -32.60 8.93
C GLU A 488 -8.45 -33.69 9.79
N LEU A 489 -9.73 -33.51 10.14
CA LEU A 489 -10.50 -34.50 10.92
C LEU A 489 -11.61 -35.09 10.06
N ASN A 490 -11.53 -36.40 9.80
CA ASN A 490 -12.46 -37.13 8.95
C ASN A 490 -13.08 -38.33 9.67
N TYR A 491 -14.24 -38.77 9.18
CA TYR A 491 -14.91 -40.00 9.62
C TYR A 491 -14.74 -41.09 8.56
N GLN A 492 -14.46 -42.33 8.98
CA GLN A 492 -14.29 -43.51 8.14
C GLN A 492 -15.21 -44.65 8.61
N GLY A 493 -16.26 -44.96 7.84
CA GLY A 493 -17.14 -46.11 8.07
C GLY A 493 -16.52 -47.44 7.58
N PRO A 494 -17.14 -48.60 7.87
CA PRO A 494 -18.49 -48.80 8.42
C PRO A 494 -18.59 -48.91 9.96
N GLY A 495 -17.53 -48.61 10.72
CA GLY A 495 -17.56 -48.53 12.19
C GLY A 495 -17.46 -47.09 12.70
N GLY A 496 -17.38 -46.88 14.01
CA GLY A 496 -17.07 -45.57 14.56
C GLY A 496 -15.57 -45.28 14.46
N CYS A 497 -15.08 -44.76 13.33
CA CYS A 497 -13.66 -44.42 13.19
C CYS A 497 -13.47 -42.96 12.79
N PHE A 498 -12.78 -42.19 13.64
CA PHE A 498 -12.36 -40.82 13.37
C PHE A 498 -10.85 -40.78 13.14
N VAL A 499 -10.44 -40.10 12.08
CA VAL A 499 -9.04 -39.99 11.66
C VAL A 499 -8.64 -38.52 11.66
N LEU A 500 -7.70 -38.18 12.54
CA LEU A 500 -7.04 -36.88 12.59
C LEU A 500 -5.73 -36.96 11.83
N THR A 501 -5.68 -36.41 10.62
CA THR A 501 -4.48 -36.32 9.80
C THR A 501 -3.61 -35.18 10.32
N LEU A 502 -2.38 -35.51 10.70
CA LEU A 502 -1.44 -34.54 11.28
C LEU A 502 -0.77 -33.70 10.18
N PRO A 503 -0.40 -32.45 10.49
CA PRO A 503 0.34 -31.62 9.54
C PRO A 503 1.71 -32.25 9.27
N LYS A 504 2.13 -32.27 8.00
CA LYS A 504 3.47 -32.76 7.61
C LYS A 504 4.53 -31.91 8.32
N SER A 505 5.43 -32.56 9.06
CA SER A 505 6.58 -31.90 9.68
C SER A 505 7.39 -31.19 8.59
N ALA A 506 7.42 -29.85 8.64
CA ALA A 506 8.22 -29.01 7.75
C ALA A 506 9.68 -28.94 8.23
#